data_AF-A0A1N7N9Z1-F1
#
_entry.id   AF-A0A1N7N9Z1-F1
#
_cell.length_a   1.000
_cell.length_b   1.000
_cell.length_c   1.000
_cell.angle_alpha   90.00
_cell.angle_beta   90.00
_cell.angle_gamma   90.00
#
_symmetry.space_group_name_H-M   'P 1'
#
loop_
_entity.id
_entity.type
_entity.pdbx_description
1 polymer ?
#
loop_
_entity_poly.entity_id
_entity_poly.type
_entity_poly.pdbx_seq_one_letter_code
_entity_poly.pdbx_strand_id
1 'polypeptide(L)' 'MDRKQLHKRVTELQLLLDKGYVRFERPSPIQESLQKIRFDKKGNIVPESVDQNVTALLTLVELY' A
#
# COMPACT_ATOMS: atom_id res chain seq x y z
N MET A 1 -12.07 7.68 0.21
CA MET A 1 -10.92 7.98 -0.67
C MET A 1 -11.28 7.57 -2.09
N ASP A 2 -10.96 8.38 -3.10
CA ASP A 2 -11.29 8.07 -4.50
C ASP A 2 -10.43 6.90 -5.05
N ARG A 3 -10.99 6.05 -5.93
CA ARG A 3 -10.32 4.87 -6.49
C ARG A 3 -8.99 5.22 -7.18
N LYS A 4 -8.91 6.35 -7.88
CA LYS A 4 -7.66 6.79 -8.54
C LYS A 4 -6.62 7.21 -7.52
N GLN A 5 -7.03 7.87 -6.44
CA GLN A 5 -6.12 8.24 -5.36
C GLN A 5 -5.59 7.00 -4.64
N LEU A 6 -6.43 5.98 -4.41
CA LEU A 6 -6.02 4.76 -3.71
C LEU A 6 -4.94 4.03 -4.50
N HIS A 7 -5.16 3.89 -5.80
CA HIS A 7 -4.19 3.28 -6.68
C HIS A 7 -2.84 4.00 -6.66
N LYS A 8 -2.85 5.32 -6.86
CA LYS A 8 -1.62 6.13 -6.87
C LYS A 8 -0.83 5.99 -5.56
N ARG A 9 -1.50 6.08 -4.41
CA ARG A 9 -0.81 6.07 -3.11
C ARG A 9 -0.23 4.71 -2.73
N VAL A 10 -0.94 3.62 -3.00
CA VAL A 10 -0.38 2.29 -2.74
C VAL A 10 0.80 2.02 -3.66
N THR A 11 0.74 2.45 -4.93
CA THR A 11 1.88 2.33 -5.85
C THR A 11 3.08 3.16 -5.38
N GLU A 12 2.88 4.39 -4.91
CA GLU A 12 3.95 5.21 -4.31
C GLU A 12 4.55 4.53 -3.06
N LEU A 13 3.70 3.97 -2.19
CA LEU A 13 4.12 3.24 -1.00
C LEU A 13 4.98 2.01 -1.35
N GLN A 14 4.55 1.20 -2.33
CA GLN A 14 5.35 0.08 -2.84
C GLN A 14 6.70 0.54 -3.37
N LEU A 15 6.73 1.66 -4.12
CA LEU A 15 7.96 2.19 -4.69
C LEU A 15 8.95 2.71 -3.64
N LEU A 16 8.45 3.28 -2.54
CA LEU A 16 9.26 3.71 -1.39
C LEU A 16 9.86 2.52 -0.63
N LEU A 17 9.12 1.42 -0.55
CA LEU A 17 9.58 0.17 0.04
C LEU A 17 10.65 -0.51 -0.83
N ASP A 18 10.41 -0.60 -2.13
CA ASP A 18 11.35 -1.21 -3.08
C ASP A 18 12.68 -0.45 -3.15
N LYS A 19 12.63 0.88 -3.05
CA LYS A 19 13.84 1.72 -3.00
C LYS A 19 14.55 1.68 -1.64
N GLY A 20 13.98 1.00 -0.65
CA GLY A 20 14.57 0.87 0.69
C GLY A 20 14.53 2.16 1.51
N TYR A 21 13.73 3.16 1.12
CA TYR A 21 13.48 4.36 1.93
C TYR A 21 12.69 4.02 3.20
N VAL A 22 11.88 2.97 3.13
CA VAL A 22 11.20 2.39 4.29
C VAL A 22 11.68 0.94 4.40
N ARG A 23 12.46 0.65 5.44
CA ARG A 23 12.89 -0.71 5.78
C ARG A 23 12.19 -1.14 7.06
N PHE A 24 11.47 -2.26 7.00
CA PHE A 24 10.94 -2.90 8.19
C PHE A 24 12.00 -3.85 8.75
N GLU A 25 12.30 -3.77 10.05
CA GLU A 25 13.33 -4.60 10.71
C GLU A 25 12.98 -6.10 10.78
N ARG A 26 11.74 -6.47 10.46
CA ARG A 26 11.21 -7.85 10.44
C ARG A 26 10.18 -7.97 9.32
N PRO A 27 9.77 -9.19 8.89
CA PRO A 27 8.54 -9.34 8.10
C PRO A 27 7.41 -8.69 8.89
N SER A 28 7.10 -7.45 8.52
CA SER A 28 6.14 -6.66 9.26
C SER A 28 4.76 -7.09 8.80
N PRO A 29 3.74 -7.01 9.67
CA PRO A 29 2.35 -7.22 9.29
C PRO A 29 2.00 -6.43 8.02
N ILE A 30 2.62 -5.27 7.85
CA ILE A 30 2.52 -4.40 6.68
C ILE A 30 3.03 -5.06 5.40
N GLN A 31 4.21 -5.70 5.43
CA GLN A 31 4.79 -6.31 4.24
C GLN A 31 3.92 -7.47 3.75
N GLU A 32 3.39 -8.29 4.68
CA GLU A 32 2.41 -9.32 4.37
C GLU A 32 1.09 -8.74 3.86
N SER A 33 0.62 -7.64 4.46
CA SER A 33 -0.59 -6.93 4.05
C SER A 33 -0.48 -6.36 2.64
N LEU A 34 0.69 -5.84 2.24
CA LEU A 34 0.94 -5.33 0.89
C LEU A 34 0.96 -6.46 -0.15
N GLN A 35 1.46 -7.64 0.21
CA GLN A 35 1.42 -8.82 -0.67
C GLN A 35 0.00 -9.36 -0.90
N LYS A 36 -0.94 -9.05 -0.01
CA LYS A 36 -2.36 -9.45 -0.13
C LYS A 36 -3.18 -8.52 -1.03
N ILE A 37 -2.61 -7.40 -1.47
CA ILE A 37 -3.28 -6.45 -2.36
C ILE A 37 -3.47 -7.10 -3.73
N ARG A 38 -4.73 -7.10 -4.19
CA ARG A 38 -5.14 -7.66 -5.47
C ARG A 38 -5.32 -6.53 -6.49
N PHE A 39 -4.98 -6.85 -7.73
CA PHE A 39 -5.16 -5.98 -8.88
C PHE A 39 -6.27 -6.50 -9.78
N ASP A 40 -7.09 -5.61 -10.33
CA ASP A 40 -8.08 -5.95 -11.34
C ASP A 40 -7.41 -6.19 -12.71
N LYS A 41 -8.21 -6.63 -13.70
CA LYS A 41 -7.70 -6.89 -15.07
C LYS A 41 -7.16 -5.64 -15.77
N LYS A 42 -7.38 -4.44 -15.24
CA LYS A 42 -6.90 -3.16 -15.76
C LYS A 42 -5.67 -2.65 -14.97
N GLY A 43 -5.17 -3.43 -14.00
CA GLY A 43 -4.05 -3.05 -13.15
C GLY A 43 -4.42 -2.10 -12.00
N ASN A 44 -5.71 -1.82 -11.77
CA ASN A 44 -6.12 -1.01 -10.61
C ASN A 44 -6.19 -1.86 -9.36
N ILE A 45 -5.95 -1.25 -8.21
CA ILE A 45 -6.08 -1.94 -6.92
C ILE A 45 -7.55 -2.18 -6.60
N VAL A 46 -7.85 -3.43 -6.21
CA VAL A 46 -9.16 -3.82 -5.68
C VAL A 46 -9.25 -3.29 -4.25
N PRO A 47 -10.13 -2.30 -3.96
CA PRO A 47 -10.17 -1.66 -2.63
C PRO A 47 -10.41 -2.64 -1.49
N GLU A 48 -11.19 -3.69 -1.75
CA GLU A 48 -11.55 -4.74 -0.78
C GLU A 48 -10.35 -5.64 -0.39
N SER A 49 -9.26 -5.56 -1.13
CA SER A 49 -8.02 -6.30 -0.82
C SER A 49 -7.03 -5.48 0.03
N VAL A 50 -7.34 -4.20 0.28
CA VAL A 50 -6.54 -3.31 1.12
C VAL A 50 -7.03 -3.46 2.56
N ASP A 51 -6.20 -4.04 3.42
CA ASP A 51 -6.55 -4.22 4.84
C ASP A 51 -6.28 -2.96 5.69
N GLN A 52 -6.63 -3.06 6.98
CA GLN A 52 -6.46 -1.96 7.93
C GLN A 52 -5.00 -1.54 8.13
N ASN A 53 -4.03 -2.46 8.01
CA ASN A 53 -2.61 -2.13 8.18
C ASN A 53 -2.11 -1.27 7.02
N VAL A 54 -2.49 -1.60 5.78
CA VAL A 54 -2.18 -0.77 4.61
C VAL A 54 -2.89 0.57 4.72
N THR A 55 -4.15 0.59 5.17
CA THR A 55 -4.91 1.83 5.34
C THR A 55 -4.26 2.77 6.36
N ALA A 56 -3.77 2.24 7.49
CA ALA A 56 -3.06 3.00 8.51
C ALA A 56 -1.76 3.63 7.97
N LEU A 57 -1.01 2.89 7.14
CA LEU A 57 0.18 3.43 6.47
C LEU A 57 -0.12 4.52 5.47
N LEU A 58 -1.14 4.33 4.65
CA LEU A 58 -1.56 5.34 3.69
C LEU A 58 -1.96 6.64 4.40
N THR A 59 -2.55 6.53 5.59
CA THR A 59 -2.92 7.67 6.45
C THR A 59 -1.67 8.36 7.03
N LEU A 60 -0.66 7.59 7.45
CA LEU A 60 0.61 8.13 7.95
C LEU A 60 1.41 8.85 6.86
N VAL A 61 1.42 8.31 5.64
CA VAL A 61 2.07 8.96 4.48
C VAL A 61 1.29 10.20 4.02
N GLU A 62 -0.01 10.28 4.26
CA GLU A 62 -0.81 11.49 3.98
C GLU A 62 -0.47 12.69 4.86
N LEU A 63 0.09 12.45 6.05
CA LEU A 63 0.42 13.47 7.04
C LEU A 63 1.81 14.09 6.81
N TYR A 64 2.62 13.52 5.93
CA TYR A 64 3.98 13.96 5.57
C TYR A 64 4.02 14.52 4.14
#